data_AF-A0A2T6CYD7-F1
#
_entry.id   AF-A0A2T6CYD7-F1
#
_cell.length_a   1.000
_cell.length_b   1.000
_cell.length_c   1.000
_cell.angle_alpha   90.00
_cell.angle_beta   90.00
_cell.angle_gamma   90.00
#
_symmetry.space_group_name_H-M   'P 1'
#
loop_
_entity.id
_entity.type
_entity.pdbx_description
1 polymer ?
#
loop_
_entity_poly.entity_id
_entity_poly.type
_entity_poly.pdbx_seq_one_letter_code
_entity_poly.pdbx_strand_id
1 'polypeptide(L)' 'MFPIFAGLGLLLGVIGLFFPKAIWWLREGWKFRDAEPSNTALIITRIGSLLATGMAVALLYMFIYVLPRW' A
#
# COMPACT_ATOMS: atom_id res chain seq x y z
N MET A 1 12.87 -9.67 -10.33
CA MET A 1 12.87 -8.89 -9.07
C MET A 1 11.85 -7.76 -9.10
N PHE A 2 11.86 -6.87 -10.11
CA PHE A 2 10.92 -5.74 -10.23
C PHE A 2 9.41 -6.07 -10.09
N PRO A 3 8.83 -7.08 -10.77
CA PRO A 3 7.40 -7.40 -10.65
C PRO A 3 7.01 -7.92 -9.26
N ILE A 4 7.95 -8.51 -8.51
CA ILE A 4 7.71 -9.01 -7.16
C ILE A 4 7.48 -7.82 -6.22
N PHE A 5 8.32 -6.78 -6.30
CA PHE A 5 8.15 -5.56 -5.50
C PHE A 5 6.86 -4.82 -5.84
N ALA A 6 6.52 -4.74 -7.13
CA ALA A 6 5.27 -4.12 -7.56
C ALA A 6 4.04 -4.93 -7.07
N GLY A 7 4.11 -6.26 -7.11
CA GLY A 7 3.07 -7.14 -6.56
C GLY A 7 2.90 -6.99 -5.04
N LEU A 8 4.01 -6.92 -4.29
CA LEU A 8 3.97 -6.67 -2.83
C LEU A 8 3.39 -5.29 -2.50
N GLY A 9 3.78 -4.25 -3.26
CA GLY A 9 3.22 -2.91 -3.13
C GLY A 9 1.72 -2.88 -3.41
N LEU A 10 1.25 -3.64 -4.39
CA LEU A 10 -0.17 -3.77 -4.72
C LEU A 10 -0.93 -4.47 -3.60
N LEU A 11 -0.41 -5.57 -3.06
CA LEU A 11 -1.00 -6.28 -1.91
C LEU A 11 -1.15 -5.36 -0.69
N LEU A 12 -0.06 -4.69 -0.29
CA LEU A 12 -0.07 -3.79 0.86
C LEU A 12 -0.95 -2.56 0.63
N GLY A 13 -0.97 -2.04 -0.60
CA GLY A 13 -1.85 -0.94 -1.01
C GLY A 13 -3.33 -1.31 -0.86
N VAL A 14 -3.74 -2.47 -1.39
CA VAL A 14 -5.12 -2.97 -1.27
C VAL A 14 -5.48 -3.22 0.19
N ILE A 15 -4.60 -3.86 0.97
CA ILE A 15 -4.82 -4.10 2.40
C ILE A 15 -5.05 -2.77 3.14
N GLY A 16 -4.25 -1.73 2.88
CA GLY A 16 -4.43 -0.44 3.55
C GLY A 16 -5.66 0.34 3.10
N LEU A 17 -6.20 0.04 1.93
CA LEU A 17 -7.43 0.65 1.43
C LEU A 17 -8.66 0.12 2.19
N PHE A 18 -8.76 -1.20 2.31
CA PHE A 18 -9.89 -1.88 2.96
C PHE A 18 -9.70 -2.03 4.48
N PHE A 19 -8.47 -2.21 4.94
CA PHE A 19 -8.09 -2.42 6.34
C PHE A 19 -7.02 -1.40 6.79
N PRO A 20 -7.32 -0.08 6.77
CA PRO A 20 -6.36 0.96 7.14
C PRO A 20 -5.84 0.82 8.57
N LYS A 21 -6.64 0.25 9.49
CA LYS A 21 -6.21 -0.04 10.86
C LYS A 21 -5.03 -1.01 10.92
N ALA A 22 -4.99 -2.01 10.03
CA ALA A 22 -3.90 -2.98 9.98
C ALA A 22 -2.59 -2.32 9.52
N ILE A 23 -2.64 -1.46 8.50
CA ILE A 23 -1.47 -0.71 8.03
C ILE A 23 -1.00 0.29 9.07
N TRP A 24 -1.93 1.00 9.73
CA TRP A 24 -1.57 1.88 10.83
C TRP A 24 -0.89 1.12 11.97
N TRP A 25 -1.40 -0.07 12.33
CA TRP A 25 -0.79 -0.91 13.36
C TRP A 25 0.64 -1.35 12.99
N LEU A 26 0.86 -1.74 11.73
CA LEU A 26 2.17 -2.08 11.19
C LEU A 26 3.17 -0.92 11.21
N ARG A 27 2.72 0.33 10.99
CA ARG A 27 3.60 1.51 10.98
C ARG A 27 3.88 2.07 12.36
N GLU A 28 2.81 2.29 13.11
CA GLU A 28 2.83 3.09 14.33
C GLU A 28 2.15 2.39 15.51
N GLY A 29 1.07 1.63 15.28
CA GLY A 29 0.29 1.05 16.37
C GLY A 29 1.02 0.02 17.22
N TRP A 30 2.04 -0.66 16.69
CA TRP A 30 2.91 -1.55 17.50
C TRP A 30 3.74 -0.79 18.56
N LYS A 31 3.92 0.52 18.42
CA LYS A 31 4.69 1.36 19.36
C LYS A 31 3.88 1.81 20.55
N PHE A 32 2.55 1.70 20.48
CA PHE A 32 1.65 2.16 21.52
C PHE A 32 0.90 0.98 22.11
N ARG A 33 0.80 0.93 23.44
CA ARG A 33 0.24 -0.22 24.15
C ARG A 33 -1.29 -0.32 23.98
N ASP A 34 -1.99 0.81 24.01
CA ASP A 34 -3.45 0.91 23.93
C ASP A 34 -3.91 2.20 23.24
N ALA A 35 -3.22 2.61 22.17
CA ALA A 35 -3.64 3.79 21.41
C ALA A 35 -4.50 3.37 20.21
N GLU A 36 -5.69 3.96 20.10
CA GLU A 36 -6.51 3.81 18.90
C GLU A 36 -6.05 4.77 17.80
N PRO A 37 -6.08 4.33 16.53
CA PRO A 37 -5.79 5.22 15.43
C PRO A 37 -6.80 6.36 15.37
N SER A 38 -6.31 7.59 15.30
CA SER A 38 -7.17 8.74 15.08
C SER A 38 -7.84 8.67 13.70
N ASN A 39 -9.02 9.28 13.57
CA ASN A 39 -9.72 9.36 12.29
C ASN A 39 -8.83 9.94 11.17
N THR A 40 -8.01 10.93 11.50
CA THR A 40 -7.04 11.53 10.58
C THR A 40 -5.99 10.52 10.13
N ALA A 41 -5.43 9.72 11.04
CA ALA A 41 -4.45 8.70 10.70
C ALA A 41 -5.02 7.64 9.75
N LEU A 42 -6.28 7.24 9.96
CA LEU A 42 -6.97 6.29 9.07
C LEU A 42 -7.23 6.87 7.69
N ILE A 43 -7.64 8.12 7.60
CA ILE A 43 -7.86 8.83 6.32
C ILE A 43 -6.54 8.97 5.55
N ILE A 44 -5.47 9.42 6.21
CA ILE A 44 -4.14 9.52 5.59
C ILE A 44 -3.66 8.16 5.11
N THR A 45 -3.87 7.11 5.91
CA THR A 45 -3.51 5.74 5.52
C THR A 45 -4.27 5.32 4.26
N ARG A 46 -5.58 5.56 4.18
CA ARG A 46 -6.38 5.24 2.98
C ARG A 46 -5.91 6.01 1.75
N ILE A 47 -5.65 7.31 1.87
CA ILE A 47 -5.17 8.13 0.75
C ILE A 47 -3.78 7.63 0.28
N GLY A 48 -2.86 7.40 1.22
CA GLY A 48 -1.54 6.85 0.91
C GLY A 48 -1.63 5.47 0.24
N SER A 49 -2.50 4.60 0.74
CA SER A 49 -2.75 3.28 0.16
C SER A 49 -3.40 3.35 -1.22
N LEU A 50 -4.28 4.31 -1.48
CA LEU A 50 -4.85 4.54 -2.81
C LEU A 50 -3.77 4.94 -3.80
N LEU A 51 -2.91 5.89 -3.43
CA LEU A 51 -1.79 6.32 -4.27
C LEU A 51 -0.79 5.18 -4.50
N ALA A 52 -0.44 4.42 -3.46
CA ALA A 52 0.47 3.28 -3.56
C ALA A 52 -0.10 2.18 -4.46
N THR A 53 -1.40 1.87 -4.36
CA THR A 53 -2.07 0.89 -5.22
C THR A 53 -2.06 1.36 -6.67
N GLY A 54 -2.42 2.62 -6.93
CA GLY A 54 -2.41 3.18 -8.29
C GLY A 54 -1.03 3.16 -8.92
N MET A 55 0.01 3.52 -8.16
CA MET A 55 1.40 3.45 -8.62
C MET A 55 1.83 2.01 -8.93
N ALA A 56 1.52 1.05 -8.05
CA ALA A 56 1.87 -0.35 -8.26
C ALA A 56 1.21 -0.93 -9.53
N VAL A 57 -0.07 -0.59 -9.76
CA VAL A 57 -0.78 -0.96 -10.99
C VAL A 57 -0.13 -0.35 -12.22
N ALA A 58 0.20 0.94 -12.19
CA ALA A 58 0.85 1.63 -13.31
C ALA A 58 2.22 1.02 -13.65
N LEU A 59 3.02 0.68 -12.64
CA LEU A 59 4.32 0.03 -12.82
C LEU A 59 4.20 -1.39 -13.38
N LEU A 60 3.22 -2.18 -12.91
CA LEU A 60 2.94 -3.50 -13.48
C LEU A 60 2.48 -3.40 -14.93
N TYR A 61 1.59 -2.45 -15.23
CA TYR A 61 1.13 -2.20 -16.60
C TYR A 61 2.31 -1.82 -17.52
N MET A 62 3.14 -0.86 -17.11
CA MET A 62 4.33 -0.48 -17.86
C MET A 62 5.26 -1.68 -18.09
N PHE A 63 5.50 -2.49 -17.06
CA PHE A 63 6.36 -3.67 -17.17
C PHE A 63 5.82 -4.74 -18.13
N ILE A 64 4.51 -5.01 -18.07
CA ILE A 64 3.88 -6.05 -18.89
C ILE A 64 3.78 -5.63 -20.35
N TYR A 65 3.41 -4.37 -20.62
CA TYR A 65 2.99 -3.95 -21.96
C TYR A 65 4.00 -3.06 -22.69
N VAL A 66 4.84 -2.31 -21.97
CA VAL A 66 5.72 -1.30 -22.57
C VAL A 66 7.17 -1.77 -22.63
N LEU A 67 7.62 -2.54 -21.63
CA LEU A 67 8.99 -3.04 -21.64
C LEU A 67 9.14 -4.21 -22.62
N PRO A 68 10.10 -4.14 -23.55
CA PRO A 68 10.35 -5.23 -24.48
C PRO A 68 10.88 -6.47 -23.74
N ARG A 69 10.24 -7.61 -24.00
CA ARG A 69 10.59 -8.91 -23.44
C ARG A 69 11.64 -9.56 -24.36
N TRP A 70 12.88 -9.13 -24.24
CA TRP A 70 14.01 -9.75 -24.93
C TRP A 70 14.43 -11.04 -24.23
#